data_AF-T1B709-F1
#
_entry.id   AF-T1B709-F1
#
_cell.length_a   1.000
_cell.length_b   1.000
_cell.length_c   1.000
_cell.angle_alpha   90.00
_cell.angle_beta   90.00
_cell.angle_gamma   90.00
#
_symmetry.space_group_name_H-M   'P 1'
#
loop_
_entity.id
_entity.type
_entity.pdbx_description
1 polymer ?
#
loop_
_entity_poly.entity_id
_entity_poly.type
_entity_poly.pdbx_seq_one_letter_code
_entity_poly.pdbx_strand_id
1 'polypeptide(L)' 'MGNVRVRPETGRLYFDFHFQGVRCREHAVLPDTPANRRRMEKALERIE' A
#
# COMPACT_ATOMS: atom_id res chain seq x y z
N MET A 1 -10.56 -5.95 0.72
CA MET A 1 -10.08 -4.85 1.56
C MET A 1 -8.56 -4.86 1.69
N GLY A 2 -7.89 -4.11 0.82
CA GLY A 2 -6.47 -3.79 0.97
C GLY A 2 -6.22 -2.64 1.96
N ASN A 3 -5.01 -2.53 2.50
CA ASN A 3 -4.54 -1.39 3.28
C ASN A 3 -3.20 -0.87 2.77
N VAL A 4 -3.01 0.45 2.81
CA VAL A 4 -1.69 1.08 2.63
C VAL A 4 -1.06 1.28 4.01
N ARG A 5 0.14 0.75 4.21
CA ARG A 5 0.87 0.82 5.50
C ARG A 5 2.28 1.35 5.30
N VAL A 6 2.93 1.71 6.41
CA VAL A 6 4.30 2.22 6.43
C VAL A 6 5.24 1.20 7.02
N ARG A 7 6.37 0.99 6.37
CA ARG A 7 7.45 0.14 6.87
C ARG A 7 8.27 0.93 7.88
N PRO A 8 8.26 0.57 9.18
CA PRO A 8 8.89 1.37 10.24
C PRO A 8 10.40 1.54 10.03
N GLU A 9 11.06 0.55 9.44
CA GLU A 9 12.50 0.57 9.18
C GLU A 9 12.93 1.57 8.11
N THR A 10 12.04 1.96 7.19
CA THR A 10 12.41 2.78 6.02
C THR A 10 11.55 4.02 5.84
N GLY A 11 10.44 4.15 6.58
CA GLY A 11 9.46 5.22 6.40
C GLY A 11 8.74 5.17 5.05
N ARG A 12 8.81 4.05 4.33
CA ARG A 12 8.22 3.88 3.00
C ARG A 12 6.88 3.18 3.06
N LEU A 13 6.01 3.51 2.12
CA LEU A 13 4.69 2.94 1.98
C LEU A 13 4.75 1.56 1.32
N TYR A 14 3.81 0.70 1.68
CA TYR A 14 3.60 -0.59 1.04
C TYR A 14 2.11 -0.93 1.01
N PHE A 15 1.70 -1.70 0.01
CA PHE A 15 0.37 -2.28 -0.09
C PHE A 15 0.32 -3.59 0.69
N ASP A 16 -0.75 -3.80 1.47
CA ASP A 16 -1.08 -5.06 2.12
C ASP A 16 -2.51 -5.42 1.73
N PHE A 17 -2.69 -6.34 0.80
CA PHE A 17 -4.01 -6.75 0.31
C PHE A 17 -4.09 -8.25 0.08
N HIS A 18 -5.31 -8.74 -0.15
CA HIS A 18 -5.55 -10.13 -0.49
C HIS A 18 -6.11 -10.20 -1.91
N PHE A 19 -5.52 -11.04 -2.74
CA PHE A 19 -5.97 -11.30 -4.11
C PHE A 19 -6.01 -12.80 -4.35
N GLN A 20 -7.15 -13.32 -4.81
CA GLN A 20 -7.37 -14.76 -5.03
C GLN A 20 -7.02 -15.65 -3.82
N GLY A 21 -7.29 -15.18 -2.60
CA GLY A 21 -6.97 -15.91 -1.36
C GLY A 21 -5.49 -15.87 -0.96
N VAL A 22 -4.64 -15.18 -1.73
CA VAL A 22 -3.22 -14.98 -1.42
C VAL A 22 -3.02 -13.57 -0.86
N ARG A 23 -2.26 -13.48 0.23
CA ARG A 23 -1.85 -12.18 0.79
C ARG A 23 -0.69 -11.62 -0.02
N CYS A 24 -0.92 -10.49 -0.68
CA CYS A 24 0.06 -9.76 -1.45
C CYS A 24 0.58 -8.57 -0.64
N ARG A 25 1.91 -8.46 -0.52
CA ARG A 25 2.58 -7.30 0.06
C ARG A 25 3.51 -6.68 -0.97
N GLU A 26 3.14 -5.51 -1.49
CA GLU A 26 3.92 -4.83 -2.52
C GLU A 26 4.56 -3.57 -1.94
N HIS A 27 5.89 -3.50 -1.98
CA HIS A 27 6.65 -2.41 -1.40
C HIS A 27 6.78 -1.26 -2.41
N ALA A 28 6.40 -0.05 -2.01
CA ALA A 28 6.65 1.14 -2.81
C ALA A 28 7.94 1.84 -2.36
N VAL A 29 8.58 2.55 -3.28
CA VAL A 29 9.71 3.45 -2.97
C VAL A 29 9.22 4.81 -2.43
N LEU A 30 7.91 4.96 -2.26
CA LEU A 30 7.27 6.21 -1.86
C LEU A 30 7.39 6.43 -0.34
N PRO A 31 7.86 7.60 0.12
CA PRO A 31 7.83 7.95 1.54
C PRO A 31 6.39 8.19 2.02
N ASP A 32 6.14 8.00 3.32
CA ASP A 32 4.84 8.32 3.94
C ASP A 32 4.58 9.83 3.91
N THR A 33 3.85 10.26 2.90
CA THR A 33 3.29 11.61 2.83
C THR A 33 1.79 11.49 2.56
N PRO A 34 0.98 12.45 3.02
CA PRO A 34 -0.47 12.43 2.77
C PRO A 34 -0.82 12.33 1.27
N ALA A 35 -0.02 12.96 0.41
CA ALA A 35 -0.20 12.89 -1.04
C ALA A 35 0.08 11.49 -1.59
N ASN A 36 1.19 10.86 -1.17
CA ASN A 36 1.54 9.51 -1.63
C ASN A 36 0.57 8.46 -1.10
N ARG A 37 0.13 8.59 0.17
CA ARG A 37 -0.85 7.70 0.79
C ARG A 37 -2.16 7.73 0.02
N ARG A 38 -2.72 8.92 -0.26
CA ARG A 38 -3.95 9.07 -1.07
C ARG A 38 -3.81 8.46 -2.48
N ARG A 39 -2.66 8.64 -3.13
CA ARG A 39 -2.41 8.05 -4.46
C ARG A 39 -2.40 6.52 -4.41
N MET A 40 -1.78 5.95 -3.37
CA MET A 40 -1.75 4.51 -3.16
C MET A 40 -3.13 3.98 -2.80
N GLU A 41 -3.86 4.61 -1.88
CA GLU A 41 -5.23 4.22 -1.53
C GLU A 41 -6.13 4.17 -2.77
N LYS A 42 -6.07 5.20 -3.62
CA LYS A 42 -6.82 5.23 -4.89
C LYS A 42 -6.39 4.14 -5.88
N ALA A 43 -5.12 3.75 -5.88
CA ALA A 43 -4.65 2.63 -6.69
C ALA A 43 -5.19 1.30 -6.15
N LEU A 44 -5.26 1.17 -4.83
CA LEU A 44 -5.77 -0.01 -4.14
C LEU A 44 -7.28 -0.21 -4.36
N GLU A 45 -8.05 0.87 -4.39
CA GLU A 45 -9.48 0.86 -4.77
C GLU A 45 -9.72 0.31 -6.18
N ARG A 46 -8.71 0.31 -7.07
CA ARG A 46 -8.82 -0.26 -8.42
C ARG A 46 -8.41 -1.74 -8.50
N ILE A 47 -7.79 -2.27 -7.44
CA ILE A 47 -7.31 -3.66 -7.36
C ILE A 47 -8.40 -4.56 -6.75
N GLU A 48 -9.30 -4.00 -5.93
CA GLU A 48 -10.58 -4.61 -5.56
C GLU A 48 -11.62 -4.50 -6.68
#